data_AF-A0A7L4MVK3-F1
#
_entry.id   AF-A0A7L4MVK3-F1
#
_cell.length_a   1.000
_cell.length_b   1.000
_cell.length_c   1.000
_cell.angle_alpha   90.00
_cell.angle_beta   90.00
_cell.angle_gamma   90.00
#
_symmetry.space_group_name_H-M   'P 1'
#
loop_
_entity.id
_entity.type
_entity.pdbx_description
1 polymer ?
#
loop_
_entity_poly.entity_id
_entity_poly.type
_entity_poly.pdbx_seq_one_letter_code
_entity_poly.pdbx_strand_id
1 'polypeptide(L)'
;EGYGFGITLQPHANVNGYSRIAFHLCSGENDGVLEWPALNRQAILTVLDQDPDVLKRMSASNSFTTSKTHVSSSINGSLIWEKPSVVGTFDASCN
;
A
#
# COMPACT_ATOMS: atom_id res chain seq x y z
N GLU A 1 0.62 -7.42 11.80
CA GLU A 1 -0.69 -8.10 11.89
C GLU A 1 -0.86 -9.30 10.97
N GLY A 2 0.10 -9.65 10.09
CA GLY A 2 0.04 -10.88 9.30
C GLY A 2 -0.51 -10.72 7.88
N TYR A 3 -1.06 -9.54 7.54
CA TYR A 3 -1.48 -9.19 6.18
C TYR A 3 -0.32 -9.21 5.19
N GLY A 4 -0.52 -9.84 4.04
CA GLY A 4 0.34 -9.68 2.88
C GLY A 4 0.21 -8.26 2.31
N PHE A 5 1.33 -7.64 1.96
CA PHE A 5 1.34 -6.33 1.33
C PHE A 5 2.53 -6.17 0.40
N GLY A 6 2.41 -5.21 -0.53
CA GLY A 6 3.47 -4.82 -1.43
C GLY A 6 3.57 -3.30 -1.54
N ILE A 7 4.69 -2.85 -2.12
CA ILE A 7 4.96 -1.44 -2.40
C ILE A 7 5.30 -1.32 -3.88
N THR A 8 4.62 -0.42 -4.57
CA THR A 8 4.94 -0.06 -5.96
C THR A 8 5.58 1.32 -5.99
N LEU A 9 6.80 1.40 -6.53
CA LEU A 9 7.48 2.66 -6.83
C LEU A 9 7.41 2.91 -8.33
N GLN A 10 6.86 4.06 -8.70
CA GLN A 10 6.88 4.58 -10.06
C GLN A 10 7.69 5.89 -10.06
N PRO A 11 8.99 5.84 -10.41
CA PRO A 11 9.85 7.02 -10.38
C PRO A 11 9.35 8.16 -11.26
N HIS A 12 8.78 7.83 -12.41
CA HIS A 12 8.12 8.76 -13.33
C HIS A 12 6.62 8.49 -13.34
N ALA A 13 5.90 9.17 -12.45
CA ALA A 13 4.44 9.05 -12.37
C ALA A 13 3.76 9.73 -13.56
N ASN A 14 2.47 9.47 -13.73
CA ASN A 14 1.65 10.12 -14.77
C ASN A 14 1.49 11.64 -14.55
N VAL A 15 1.88 12.15 -13.37
CA VAL A 15 1.92 13.58 -13.05
C VAL A 15 3.36 14.06 -13.21
N ASN A 16 3.60 14.93 -14.18
CA ASN A 16 4.94 15.43 -14.50
C ASN A 16 5.62 16.05 -13.27
N GLY A 17 6.87 15.64 -13.03
CA GLY A 17 7.68 16.12 -11.90
C GLY A 17 7.44 15.37 -10.59
N TYR A 18 6.61 14.33 -10.57
CA TYR A 18 6.33 13.54 -9.38
C TYR A 18 6.72 12.07 -9.55
N SER A 19 7.21 11.50 -8.45
CA SER A 19 7.29 10.05 -8.27
C SER A 19 6.09 9.58 -7.45
N ARG A 20 5.58 8.38 -7.73
CA ARG A 20 4.49 7.77 -6.97
C ARG A 20 4.99 6.59 -6.18
N ILE A 21 4.65 6.54 -4.90
CA ILE A 21 4.80 5.37 -4.05
C ILE A 21 3.40 4.94 -3.64
N ALA A 22 3.08 3.67 -3.82
CA ALA A 22 1.79 3.12 -3.46
C ALA A 22 1.96 1.86 -2.62
N PHE A 23 1.16 1.77 -1.57
CA PHE A 23 0.98 0.56 -0.78
C PHE A 23 -0.26 -0.18 -1.26
N HIS A 24 -0.19 -1.51 -1.30
CA HIS A 24 -1.34 -2.36 -1.63
C HIS A 24 -1.30 -3.63 -0.76
N LEU A 25 -2.48 -4.20 -0.49
CA LEU A 25 -2.59 -5.51 0.14
C LEU A 25 -2.45 -6.60 -0.92
N CYS A 26 -1.80 -7.70 -0.55
CA CYS A 26 -1.60 -8.87 -1.40
C CYS A 26 -2.17 -10.10 -0.71
N SER A 27 -2.61 -11.07 -1.50
CA SER A 27 -3.03 -12.37 -0.94
C SER A 27 -1.87 -13.01 -0.19
N GLY A 28 -2.12 -13.50 1.02
CA GLY A 28 -1.12 -14.15 1.86
C GLY A 28 -1.61 -15.46 2.47
N GLU A 29 -0.67 -16.25 2.99
CA GLU A 29 -0.96 -17.54 3.64
C GLU A 29 -1.95 -17.40 4.82
N ASN A 30 -1.92 -16.26 5.51
CA ASN A 30 -2.75 -15.99 6.69
C ASN A 30 -4.16 -15.47 6.35
N ASP A 31 -4.51 -15.23 5.08
CA ASP A 31 -5.76 -14.56 4.70
C ASP A 31 -7.04 -15.27 5.18
N GLY A 32 -6.95 -16.57 5.50
CA GLY A 32 -8.05 -17.36 6.04
C GLY A 32 -8.40 -17.05 7.49
N VAL A 33 -7.47 -16.48 8.27
CA VAL A 33 -7.66 -16.19 9.71
C VAL A 33 -7.63 -14.70 10.05
N LEU A 34 -7.28 -13.85 9.09
CA LEU A 34 -7.23 -12.39 9.26
C LEU A 34 -8.62 -11.75 9.17
N GLU A 35 -8.77 -10.61 9.83
CA GLU A 35 -9.97 -9.78 9.75
C GLU A 35 -10.04 -9.06 8.40
N TRP A 36 -11.22 -9.06 7.79
CA TRP A 36 -11.49 -8.33 6.55
C TRP A 36 -12.79 -7.53 6.68
N PRO A 37 -12.86 -6.29 6.17
CA PRO A 37 -11.76 -5.53 5.56
C PRO A 37 -10.67 -5.12 6.56
N ALA A 38 -9.44 -4.96 6.07
CA ALA A 38 -8.29 -4.54 6.86
C ALA A 38 -8.39 -3.04 7.20
N LEU A 39 -9.13 -2.68 8.26
CA LEU A 39 -9.42 -1.30 8.66
C LEU A 39 -8.59 -0.82 9.85
N ASN A 40 -8.43 0.49 10.00
CA ASN A 40 -7.71 1.10 11.14
C ASN A 40 -6.24 0.66 11.28
N ARG A 41 -5.63 0.16 10.21
CA ARG A 41 -4.20 -0.11 10.12
C ARG A 41 -3.49 1.09 9.52
N GLN A 42 -2.45 1.58 10.20
CA GLN A 42 -1.63 2.67 9.69
C GLN A 42 -0.42 2.12 8.96
N ALA A 43 -0.18 2.61 7.75
CA ALA A 43 1.05 2.39 7.00
C ALA A 43 1.82 3.70 6.88
N ILE A 44 3.12 3.65 7.16
CA ILE A 44 4.03 4.78 7.01
C ILE A 44 5.08 4.39 5.97
N LEU A 45 5.15 5.17 4.90
CA LEU A 45 6.12 5.01 3.83
C LEU A 45 7.17 6.12 3.97
N THR A 46 8.42 5.74 4.20
CA THR A 46 9.53 6.67 4.35
C THR A 46 10.56 6.46 3.25
N VAL A 47 10.80 7.51 2.46
CA VAL A 47 11.96 7.59 1.58
C VAL A 47 13.12 8.11 2.40
N LEU A 48 14.05 7.20 2.73
CA LEU A 48 15.17 7.48 3.60
C LEU A 48 16.23 8.30 2.86
N ASP A 49 16.52 9.49 3.38
CA ASP A 49 17.76 10.20 3.10
C ASP A 49 18.92 9.49 3.82
N GLN A 50 19.93 9.11 3.06
CA GLN A 50 21.05 8.29 3.53
C GLN A 50 22.26 9.11 4.01
N ASP A 51 22.05 10.36 4.47
CA ASP A 51 23.12 11.10 5.16
C ASP A 51 23.70 10.26 6.32
N PRO A 52 25.04 10.12 6.42
CA PRO A 52 25.68 9.34 7.47
C PRO A 52 25.38 9.88 8.87
N ASP A 53 25.17 11.19 9.01
CA ASP A 53 24.73 11.84 10.24
C ASP A 53 23.20 11.86 10.31
N VAL A 54 22.63 11.14 11.28
CA VAL A 54 21.18 11.05 11.46
C VAL A 54 20.52 12.41 11.69
N LEU A 55 21.25 13.39 12.25
CA LEU A 55 20.74 14.73 12.49
C LEU A 55 20.58 15.55 11.21
N LYS A 56 21.22 15.13 10.10
CA LYS A 56 21.17 15.80 8.80
C LYS A 56 20.19 15.16 7.82
N ARG A 57 19.61 14.00 8.16
CA ARG A 57 18.70 13.28 7.27
C ARG A 57 17.40 14.05 7.07
N MET A 58 17.11 14.42 5.82
CA MET A 58 15.86 15.05 5.40
C MET A 58 14.94 14.04 4.71
N SER A 59 14.63 12.95 5.42
CA SER A 59 13.80 11.87 4.87
C SER A 59 12.35 12.30 4.69
N ALA A 60 11.74 11.94 3.56
CA ALA A 60 10.34 12.22 3.29
C ALA A 60 9.47 11.05 3.77
N SER A 61 8.51 11.32 4.65
CA SER A 61 7.56 10.31 5.13
C SER A 61 6.14 10.70 4.80
N ASN A 62 5.34 9.72 4.39
CA ASN A 62 3.91 9.87 4.23
C ASN A 62 3.20 8.71 4.93
N SER A 63 2.10 8.99 5.60
CA SER A 63 1.34 8.00 6.36
C SER A 63 -0.12 8.05 5.95
N PHE A 64 -0.76 6.90 5.92
CA PHE A 64 -2.20 6.82 5.78
C PHE A 64 -2.74 5.69 6.65
N THR A 65 -4.03 5.77 6.95
CA THR A 65 -4.75 4.74 7.70
C THR A 65 -5.84 4.15 6.80
N THR A 66 -5.90 2.83 6.74
CA THR A 66 -6.95 2.11 6.00
C THR A 66 -8.33 2.44 6.57
N SER A 67 -9.26 2.88 5.73
CA SER A 67 -10.58 3.40 6.15
C SER A 67 -11.70 2.86 5.27
N LYS A 68 -12.91 2.74 5.84
CA LYS A 68 -14.16 2.37 5.13
C LYS A 68 -14.54 3.36 4.03
N THR A 69 -14.02 4.59 4.08
CA THR A 69 -14.26 5.63 3.06
C THR A 69 -13.42 5.45 1.80
N HIS A 70 -12.42 4.56 1.82
CA HIS A 70 -11.55 4.31 0.68
C HIS A 70 -12.22 3.35 -0.31
N VAL A 71 -13.28 3.81 -0.95
CA VAL A 71 -13.96 3.06 -2.02
C VAL A 71 -13.41 3.48 -3.38
N SER A 72 -13.34 2.55 -4.33
CA SER A 72 -12.88 2.86 -5.68
C SER A 72 -13.88 2.40 -6.74
N SER A 73 -14.20 3.29 -7.68
CA SER A 73 -15.00 2.97 -8.86
C SER A 73 -14.33 1.92 -9.76
N SER A 74 -13.00 1.82 -9.72
CA SER A 74 -12.24 0.83 -10.49
C SER A 74 -12.50 -0.62 -10.06
N ILE A 75 -13.03 -0.82 -8.85
CA ILE A 75 -13.43 -2.12 -8.29
C ILE A 75 -14.94 -2.17 -8.01
N ASN A 76 -15.74 -1.60 -8.93
CA ASN A 76 -17.20 -1.57 -8.85
C ASN A 76 -17.75 -0.88 -7.58
N GLY A 77 -17.05 0.15 -7.08
CA GLY A 77 -17.44 0.87 -5.86
C GLY A 77 -17.15 0.11 -4.57
N SER A 78 -16.39 -0.98 -4.64
CA SER A 78 -16.00 -1.77 -3.47
C SER A 78 -14.93 -1.05 -2.65
N LEU A 79 -14.75 -1.52 -1.41
CA LEU A 79 -13.73 -1.05 -0.49
C LEU A 79 -12.35 -1.60 -0.88
N ILE A 80 -11.34 -0.74 -0.99
CA ILE A 80 -10.00 -1.14 -1.45
C ILE A 80 -9.21 -2.00 -0.46
N TRP A 81 -9.66 -2.07 0.80
CA TRP A 81 -9.01 -2.84 1.88
C TRP A 81 -9.71 -4.17 2.18
N GLU A 82 -10.59 -4.62 1.28
CA GLU A 82 -11.12 -5.97 1.32
C GLU A 82 -10.04 -7.01 0.99
N LYS A 83 -10.39 -8.28 1.19
CA LYS A 83 -9.49 -9.40 0.90
C LYS A 83 -9.00 -9.32 -0.56
N PRO A 84 -7.68 -9.34 -0.83
CA PRO A 84 -7.14 -9.24 -2.19
C PRO A 84 -7.66 -10.32 -3.15
N SER A 85 -8.01 -11.52 -2.65
CA SER A 85 -8.65 -12.55 -3.47
C SER A 85 -10.06 -12.20 -3.96
N VAL A 86 -10.69 -11.16 -3.40
CA VAL A 86 -12.06 -10.69 -3.73
C VAL A 86 -12.01 -9.43 -4.59
N VAL A 87 -11.16 -8.46 -4.24
CA VAL A 87 -11.12 -7.14 -4.90
C VAL A 87 -9.82 -6.86 -5.67
N GLY A 88 -8.82 -7.72 -5.54
CA GLY A 88 -7.52 -7.55 -6.17
C GLY A 88 -7.48 -8.07 -7.61
N THR A 89 -6.37 -7.74 -8.28
CA THR A 89 -6.06 -8.24 -9.63
C THR A 89 -4.94 -9.27 -9.51
N PHE A 90 -5.08 -10.39 -10.22
CA PHE A 90 -4.02 -11.41 -10.27
C PHE A 90 -2.81 -10.88 -11.03
N ASP A 91 -1.63 -10.96 -10.41
CA ASP A 91 -0.34 -10.66 -11.04
C ASP A 91 0.29 -11.96 -11.54
N ALA A 92 0.34 -12.12 -12.87
CA ALA A 92 0.89 -13.31 -13.51
C ALA A 92 2.41 -13.47 -13.34
N SER A 93 3.12 -12.43 -12.92
CA SER A 93 4.56 -12.50 -12.63
C SER A 93 4.88 -13.22 -11.32
N CYS A 94 3.86 -13.45 -10.46
CA CYS A 94 3.99 -14.14 -9.18
C CYS A 94 3.74 -15.65 -9.26
N ASN A 95 3.72 -16.23 -10.46
CA ASN A 95 3.64 -17.70 -10.67
C ASN A 95 4.98 -18.40 -10.46
#